data_AF-A0A9E5ISS5-F1
#
_entry.id   AF-A0A9E5ISS5-F1
#
_cell.length_a   1.000
_cell.length_b   1.000
_cell.length_c   1.000
_cell.angle_alpha   90.00
_cell.angle_beta   90.00
_cell.angle_gamma   90.00
#
_symmetry.space_group_name_H-M   'P 1'
#
loop_
_entity.id
_entity.type
_entity.pdbx_description
1 polymer ?
#
loop_
_entity_poly.entity_id
_entity_poly.type
_entity_poly.pdbx_seq_one_letter_code
_entity_poly.pdbx_strand_id
1 'polypeptide(L)' 'ITQHCSGCIGFHVKALLKLGCTRQELEEMLAVCVYMGGGPALMYAAEALKAWETFSA' A
#
# COMPACT_ATOMS: atom_id res chain seq x y z
N ILE A 1 -1.35 -6.30 0.37
CA ILE A 1 -0.43 -6.50 -0.77
C ILE A 1 -0.28 -7.98 -1.09
N THR A 2 0.38 -8.77 -0.23
CA THR A 2 0.65 -10.21 -0.45
C THR A 2 -0.58 -11.12 -0.52
N GLN A 3 -1.71 -10.68 0.04
CA GLN A 3 -3.01 -11.36 -0.09
C GLN A 3 -3.80 -10.92 -1.35
N HIS A 4 -3.25 -10.03 -2.17
CA HIS A 4 -3.80 -9.64 -3.47
C HIS A 4 -5.26 -9.11 -3.39
N CYS A 5 -5.62 -8.50 -2.26
CA CYS A 5 -6.97 -8.04 -1.94
C CYS A 5 -7.09 -6.51 -2.06
N SER A 6 -7.70 -6.04 -3.16
CA SER A 6 -7.91 -4.60 -3.44
C SER A 6 -8.74 -3.88 -2.38
N GLY A 7 -9.81 -4.51 -1.88
CA GLY A 7 -10.62 -3.94 -0.80
C GLY A 7 -9.82 -3.73 0.48
N CYS A 8 -9.01 -4.73 0.86
CA CYS A 8 -8.13 -4.66 2.02
C CYS A 8 -7.11 -3.52 1.89
N ILE A 9 -6.50 -3.37 0.70
CA ILE A 9 -5.56 -2.28 0.41
C ILE A 9 -6.22 -0.92 0.65
N GLY A 10 -7.39 -0.69 0.08
CA GLY A 10 -8.11 0.59 0.25
C GLY A 10 -8.45 0.89 1.72
N PHE A 11 -8.97 -0.08 2.47
CA PHE A 11 -9.31 0.11 3.89
C PHE A 11 -8.07 0.37 4.76
N HIS A 12 -6.99 -0.39 4.57
CA HIS A 12 -5.79 -0.22 5.37
C HIS A 12 -5.04 1.07 5.02
N VAL A 13 -5.03 1.51 3.76
CA VAL A 13 -4.47 2.81 3.39
C VAL A 13 -5.21 3.96 4.09
N LYS A 14 -6.56 3.94 4.10
CA LYS A 14 -7.35 4.93 4.86
C LYS A 14 -7.02 4.92 6.35
N ALA A 15 -6.81 3.73 6.93
CA ALA A 15 -6.44 3.60 8.34
C ALA A 15 -5.05 4.17 8.61
N LEU A 16 -4.07 3.89 7.74
CA LEU A 16 -2.71 4.43 7.85
C LEU A 16 -2.69 5.96 7.83
N LEU A 17 -3.44 6.58 6.91
CA LEU A 17 -3.57 8.05 6.85
C LEU A 17 -4.15 8.63 8.15
N LYS A 18 -5.19 7.99 8.72
CA LYS A 18 -5.77 8.43 10.01
C LYS A 18 -4.81 8.29 11.19
N LEU A 19 -3.90 7.32 11.12
CA LEU A 19 -2.87 7.09 12.14
C LEU A 19 -1.67 8.04 11.99
N GLY A 20 -1.66 8.90 10.98
CA GLY A 20 -0.54 9.82 10.73
C GLY A 20 0.68 9.14 10.13
N CYS A 21 0.50 7.97 9.51
CA CYS A 21 1.55 7.34 8.70
C CYS A 21 2.02 8.33 7.63
N THR A 22 3.32 8.32 7.36
CA THR A 22 3.92 9.11 6.28
C THR A 22 3.94 8.32 4.98
N ARG A 23 4.04 9.03 3.85
CA ARG A 23 4.19 8.36 2.55
C ARG A 23 5.46 7.49 2.50
N GLN A 24 6.54 7.95 3.13
CA GLN A 24 7.80 7.23 3.17
C GLN A 24 7.67 5.89 3.92
N GLU A 25 7.02 5.88 5.09
CA GLU A 25 6.75 4.64 5.85
C GLU A 25 5.92 3.63 5.04
N LEU A 26 4.94 4.11 4.27
CA LEU A 26 4.18 3.25 3.35
C LEU A 26 5.11 2.65 2.28
N GLU A 27 5.91 3.48 1.59
CA GLU A 27 6.80 3.03 0.51
C GLU A 27 7.85 2.02 1.00
N GLU A 28 8.42 2.22 2.19
CA GLU A 28 9.34 1.28 2.82
C GLU A 28 8.67 -0.08 3.09
N MET A 29 7.44 -0.09 3.63
CA MET A 29 6.67 -1.32 3.84
C MET A 29 6.31 -2.02 2.53
N LEU A 30 5.94 -1.25 1.49
CA LEU A 30 5.67 -1.79 0.16
C LEU A 30 6.92 -2.42 -0.47
N ALA A 31 8.11 -1.84 -0.27
CA ALA A 31 9.36 -2.42 -0.72
C ALA A 31 9.61 -3.81 -0.11
N VAL A 32 9.30 -4.00 1.18
CA VAL A 32 9.35 -5.33 1.83
C VAL A 32 8.36 -6.30 1.18
N CYS A 33 7.14 -5.85 0.87
CA CYS A 33 6.16 -6.69 0.18
C CYS A 33 6.64 -7.11 -1.22
N VAL A 34 7.26 -6.20 -1.96
CA VAL A 34 7.83 -6.47 -3.30
C VAL A 34 9.02 -7.41 -3.20
N TYR A 35 9.91 -7.22 -2.23
CA TYR A 35 11.03 -8.13 -1.99
C TYR A 35 10.56 -9.57 -1.74
N MET A 36 9.52 -9.75 -0.93
CA MET A 36 9.00 -11.07 -0.57
C MET A 36 8.07 -11.69 -1.63
N GLY A 37 7.36 -10.86 -2.40
CA GLY A 37 6.32 -11.31 -3.33
C GLY A 37 6.62 -11.09 -4.82
N GLY A 38 7.78 -10.51 -5.15
CA GLY A 38 8.25 -10.28 -6.52
C GLY A 38 7.29 -9.44 -7.37
N GLY A 39 7.21 -9.77 -8.66
CA GLY A 39 6.41 -9.06 -9.66
C GLY A 39 4.91 -8.94 -9.32
N PRO A 40 4.22 -10.00 -8.87
CA PRO A 40 2.81 -9.89 -8.46
C PRO A 40 2.59 -8.88 -7.33
N ALA A 41 3.46 -8.88 -6.31
CA ALA A 41 3.37 -7.91 -5.23
C ALA A 41 3.62 -6.47 -5.69
N LEU A 42 4.50 -6.27 -6.68
CA LEU A 42 4.72 -4.95 -7.29
C LEU A 42 3.46 -4.37 -7.93
N MET A 43 2.64 -5.19 -8.58
CA MET A 43 1.39 -4.72 -9.19
C MET A 43 0.40 -4.23 -8.12
N TYR A 44 0.29 -4.94 -7.00
CA TYR A 44 -0.56 -4.53 -5.88
C TYR A 44 0.05 -3.38 -5.05
N ALA A 45 1.38 -3.23 -5.04
CA ALA A 45 2.02 -2.06 -4.45
C ALA A 45 1.67 -0.78 -5.23
N ALA A 46 1.62 -0.84 -6.57
CA ALA A 46 1.15 0.28 -7.39
C ALA A 46 -0.30 0.65 -7.07
N GLU A 47 -1.18 -0.34 -6.84
CA GLU A 47 -2.55 -0.10 -6.40
C GLU A 47 -2.61 0.59 -5.03
N ALA A 48 -1.75 0.20 -4.09
CA ALA A 48 -1.68 0.84 -2.77
C ALA A 48 -1.21 2.30 -2.84
N LEU A 49 -0.25 2.62 -3.70
CA LEU A 49 0.19 4.00 -3.95
C LEU A 49 -0.93 4.84 -4.57
N LYS A 50 -1.67 4.29 -5.53
CA LYS A 50 -2.84 4.96 -6.10
C LYS A 50 -3.93 5.21 -5.05
N ALA A 51 -4.19 4.22 -4.19
CA ALA A 51 -5.14 4.37 -3.09
C ALA A 51 -4.68 5.47 -2.10
N TRP A 52 -3.38 5.53 -1.81
CA TRP A 52 -2.82 6.57 -0.95
C TRP A 52 -3.12 7.96 -1.50
N GLU A 53 -2.78 8.21 -2.76
CA GLU A 53 -3.02 9.48 -3.44
C GLU A 53 -4.50 9.86 -3.48
N THR A 54 -5.38 8.87 -3.67
CA THR A 54 -6.83 9.08 -3.70
C THR A 54 -7.40 9.52 -2.35
N PHE A 55 -6.80 9.08 -1.23
CA PHE A 55 -7.32 9.36 0.12
C PHE A 55 -6.51 10.42 0.89
N SER A 56 -5.32 10.79 0.40
CA SER A 56 -4.50 11.86 0.97
C SER A 56 -4.86 13.26 0.46
N ALA A 57 -5.70 13.34 -0.58
CA ALA A 57 -6.30 14.58 -1.08
C ALA A 57 -7.54 14.97 -0.26
#